data_AF-A0A1W9PJW0-F1
#
_entry.id   AF-A0A1W9PJW0-F1
#
_cell.length_a   1.000
_cell.length_b   1.000
_cell.length_c   1.000
_cell.angle_alpha   90.00
_cell.angle_beta   90.00
_cell.angle_gamma   90.00
#
_symmetry.space_group_name_H-M   'P 1'
#
loop_
_entity.id
_entity.type
_entity.pdbx_description
1 polymer ?
#
loop_
_entity_poly.entity_id
_entity_poly.type
_entity_poly.pdbx_seq_one_letter_code
_entity_poly.pdbx_strand_id
1 'polypeptide(L)'
;DFKKLYDKLNREEGKKQFLTYYLIAAHPGCEEKDMHELKRFTTQELKMNPEQAQVFTPTPSTYSAVMYYTEMDPKTRRKIFVEKDTMRKEKQKSIVVKKECFKSGFAS
;
A
#
# COMPACT_ATOMS: atom_id res chain seq x y z
N ASP A 1 11.44 3.30 -11.78
CA ASP A 1 12.31 2.70 -12.82
C ASP A 1 12.03 1.23 -13.10
N PHE A 2 11.93 0.35 -12.10
CA PHE A 2 11.67 -1.08 -12.29
C PHE A 2 10.46 -1.38 -13.20
N LYS A 3 9.26 -0.85 -12.89
CA LYS A 3 8.05 -1.10 -13.69
C LYS A 3 8.23 -0.72 -15.17
N LYS A 4 8.86 0.42 -15.45
CA LYS A 4 9.10 0.89 -16.83
C LYS A 4 10.00 -0.07 -17.60
N LEU A 5 11.05 -0.57 -16.95
CA LEU A 5 11.95 -1.57 -17.53
C LEU A 5 11.22 -2.91 -17.75
N TYR A 6 10.44 -3.36 -16.78
CA TYR A 6 9.62 -4.56 -16.89
C TYR A 6 8.62 -4.47 -18.05
N ASP A 7 7.85 -3.39 -18.15
CA ASP A 7 6.86 -3.17 -19.20
C ASP A 7 7.51 -3.14 -20.60
N LYS A 8 8.70 -2.53 -20.70
CA LYS A 8 9.49 -2.50 -21.94
C LYS A 8 9.90 -3.91 -22.37
N LEU A 9 10.55 -4.67 -21.49
CA LEU A 9 11.03 -6.03 -21.79
C LEU A 9 9.88 -6.99 -22.09
N ASN A 10 8.78 -6.93 -21.31
CA ASN A 10 7.60 -7.77 -21.53
C ASN A 10 7.00 -7.53 -22.93
N ARG A 11 7.00 -6.27 -23.40
CA ARG A 11 6.56 -5.90 -24.75
C ARG A 11 7.54 -6.36 -25.84
N GLU A 12 8.84 -6.18 -25.65
CA GLU A 12 9.88 -6.60 -26.60
C GLU A 12 9.88 -8.11 -26.80
N GLU A 13 9.66 -8.88 -25.73
CA GLU A 13 9.60 -10.34 -25.74
C GLU A 13 8.22 -10.89 -26.15
N GLY A 14 7.24 -10.03 -26.44
CA GLY A 14 5.87 -10.43 -26.80
C GLY A 14 5.11 -11.19 -25.70
N LYS A 15 5.53 -11.04 -24.44
CA LYS A 15 4.94 -11.73 -23.29
C LYS A 15 3.77 -10.93 -22.71
N LYS A 16 2.81 -11.65 -22.12
CA LYS A 16 1.63 -11.08 -21.43
C LYS A 16 1.75 -11.27 -19.92
N GLN A 17 2.92 -10.97 -19.36
CA GLN A 17 3.13 -11.09 -17.92
C GLN A 17 2.58 -9.84 -17.20
N PHE A 18 2.11 -10.02 -15.96
CA PHE A 18 1.55 -8.93 -15.15
C PHE A 18 2.28 -8.85 -13.80
N LEU A 19 2.38 -7.65 -13.25
CA LEU A 19 2.93 -7.44 -11.91
C LEU A 19 1.80 -7.53 -10.88
N THR A 20 1.92 -8.50 -9.98
CA THR A 20 1.08 -8.58 -8.79
C THR A 20 1.81 -7.92 -7.63
N TYR A 21 1.18 -6.92 -7.03
CA TYR A 21 1.76 -6.16 -5.92
C TYR A 21 1.18 -6.68 -4.60
N TYR A 22 2.06 -6.89 -3.64
CA TYR A 22 1.68 -7.18 -2.26
C TYR A 22 1.77 -5.89 -1.45
N LEU A 23 0.63 -5.43 -0.93
CA LEU A 23 0.52 -4.17 -0.19
C LEU A 23 0.15 -4.44 1.27
N ILE A 24 0.77 -3.67 2.17
CA ILE A 24 0.49 -3.72 3.62
C ILE A 24 -0.15 -2.39 4.03
N ALA A 25 -1.28 -2.47 4.74
CA ALA A 25 -1.95 -1.33 5.36
C ALA A 25 -1.64 -1.26 6.87
N ALA A 26 -1.74 -0.06 7.44
CA ALA A 26 -1.52 0.19 8.87
C ALA A 26 -0.13 -0.27 9.38
N HIS A 27 0.91 -0.15 8.55
CA HIS A 27 2.29 -0.35 8.98
C HIS A 27 2.68 0.70 10.05
N PRO A 28 3.51 0.37 11.06
CA PRO A 28 4.02 1.33 12.03
C PRO A 28 4.63 2.56 11.35
N GLY A 29 4.24 3.75 11.81
CA GLY A 29 4.59 5.03 11.20
C GLY A 29 3.62 5.53 10.13
N CYS A 30 2.64 4.73 9.71
CA CYS A 30 1.62 5.14 8.75
C CYS A 30 0.30 5.54 9.42
N GLU A 31 -0.23 6.66 8.97
CA GLU A 31 -1.55 7.20 9.27
C GLU A 31 -2.52 6.96 8.10
N GLU A 32 -3.79 7.32 8.31
CA GLU A 32 -4.83 7.23 7.27
C GLU A 32 -4.47 8.00 5.99
N LYS A 33 -3.79 9.15 6.12
CA LYS A 33 -3.32 9.94 4.97
C LYS A 33 -2.40 9.13 4.05
N ASP A 34 -1.53 8.31 4.63
CA ASP A 34 -0.56 7.52 3.87
C ASP A 34 -1.27 6.41 3.07
N MET A 35 -2.42 5.92 3.55
CA MET A 35 -3.25 4.98 2.80
C MET A 35 -3.93 5.64 1.60
N HIS A 36 -4.33 6.91 1.73
CA HIS A 36 -4.83 7.70 0.60
C HIS A 36 -3.72 8.00 -0.42
N GLU A 37 -2.50 8.27 0.04
CA GLU A 37 -1.36 8.45 -0.85
C GLU A 37 -0.98 7.16 -1.57
N LEU A 38 -0.97 6.03 -0.86
CA LEU A 38 -0.79 4.71 -1.45
C LEU A 38 -1.87 4.41 -2.49
N LYS A 39 -3.14 4.71 -2.17
CA LYS A 39 -4.24 4.58 -3.13
C LYS A 39 -3.98 5.39 -4.39
N ARG A 40 -3.68 6.68 -4.23
CA ARG A 40 -3.37 7.58 -5.35
C ARG A 40 -2.21 7.05 -6.19
N PHE A 41 -1.13 6.60 -5.56
CA PHE A 41 0.03 6.03 -6.23
C PHE A 41 -0.33 4.77 -7.04
N THR A 42 -1.07 3.84 -6.45
CA THR A 42 -1.48 2.60 -7.16
C THR A 42 -2.36 2.90 -8.38
N THR A 43 -3.32 3.82 -8.25
CA THR A 43 -4.21 4.21 -9.35
C THR A 43 -3.49 5.03 -10.42
N GLN A 44 -2.67 6.00 -10.04
CA GLN A 44 -2.10 6.97 -10.98
C GLN A 44 -0.77 6.52 -11.58
N GLU A 45 0.10 5.90 -10.79
CA GLU A 45 1.44 5.50 -11.23
C GLU A 45 1.48 4.03 -11.67
N LEU A 46 0.90 3.13 -10.89
CA LEU A 46 0.85 1.71 -11.24
C LEU A 46 -0.28 1.39 -12.24
N LYS A 47 -1.21 2.33 -12.45
CA LYS A 47 -2.39 2.18 -13.31
C LYS A 47 -3.22 0.94 -12.96
N MET A 48 -3.33 0.64 -11.66
CA MET A 48 -4.11 -0.50 -11.18
C MET A 48 -4.89 -0.14 -9.92
N ASN A 49 -6.00 -0.84 -9.71
CA ASN A 49 -6.72 -0.81 -8.44
C ASN A 49 -6.29 -2.03 -7.61
N PRO A 50 -5.69 -1.86 -6.42
CA PRO A 50 -5.38 -3.00 -5.56
C PRO A 50 -6.66 -3.74 -5.17
N GLU A 51 -6.70 -5.04 -5.45
CA GLU A 51 -7.81 -5.89 -5.02
C GLU A 51 -7.60 -6.42 -3.59
N GLN A 52 -6.34 -6.51 -3.17
CA GLN A 52 -5.96 -7.06 -1.88
C GLN A 52 -4.90 -6.16 -1.23
N ALA A 53 -5.07 -5.95 0.08
CA ALA A 53 -4.05 -5.40 0.95
C ALA A 53 -4.15 -6.13 2.29
N GLN A 54 -3.00 -6.39 2.90
CA GLN A 54 -2.91 -7.05 4.19
C GLN A 54 -2.78 -6.02 5.31
N VAL A 55 -3.57 -6.14 6.37
CA VAL A 55 -3.32 -5.38 7.60
C VAL A 55 -2.02 -5.83 8.23
N PHE A 56 -1.20 -4.89 8.68
CA PHE A 56 0.04 -5.18 9.36
C PHE A 56 -0.17 -6.01 10.63
N THR A 57 0.51 -7.13 10.69
CA THR A 57 0.63 -8.01 11.85
C THR A 57 2.08 -8.04 12.29
N PRO A 58 2.41 -7.73 13.55
CA PRO A 58 3.77 -7.77 14.03
C PRO A 58 4.29 -9.22 13.99
N THR A 59 5.25 -9.50 13.13
CA THR A 59 5.94 -10.79 13.07
C THR A 59 7.27 -10.71 13.84
N PRO A 60 7.58 -11.69 14.71
CA PRO A 60 8.83 -11.70 15.46
C PRO A 60 10.06 -11.51 14.56
N SER A 61 11.13 -10.97 15.14
CA SER A 61 12.41 -10.75 14.45
C SER A 61 12.37 -9.74 13.28
N THR A 62 11.37 -8.84 13.25
CA THR A 62 11.31 -7.73 12.28
C THR A 62 11.45 -6.37 12.97
N TYR A 63 12.08 -5.41 12.29
CA TYR A 63 12.12 -4.02 12.76
C TYR A 63 10.71 -3.45 12.92
N SER A 64 9.78 -3.78 12.02
CA SER A 64 8.40 -3.33 12.09
C SER A 64 7.70 -3.85 13.36
N ALA A 65 8.00 -5.06 13.84
CA ALA A 65 7.48 -5.51 15.13
C ALA A 65 8.06 -4.69 16.29
N VAL A 66 9.37 -4.42 16.28
CA VAL A 66 9.98 -3.54 17.30
C VAL A 66 9.36 -2.14 17.28
N MET A 67 9.21 -1.55 16.09
CA MET A 67 8.51 -0.28 15.87
C MET A 67 7.07 -0.32 16.41
N TYR A 68 6.35 -1.41 16.13
CA TYR A 68 5.00 -1.61 16.61
C TYR A 68 4.93 -1.60 18.14
N TYR A 69 5.80 -2.34 18.83
CA TYR A 69 5.74 -2.45 20.29
C TYR A 69 6.35 -1.25 21.03
N THR A 70 7.39 -0.64 20.48
CA THR A 70 8.09 0.50 21.11
C THR A 70 7.51 1.85 20.70
N GLU A 71 6.73 1.90 19.62
CA GLU A 71 6.20 3.13 19.01
C GLU A 71 7.31 4.13 18.69
N MET A 72 8.47 3.62 18.31
CA MET A 72 9.66 4.39 17.98
C MET A 72 10.20 4.03 16.60
N ASP A 73 10.66 5.05 15.88
CA ASP A 73 11.48 4.84 14.70
C ASP A 73 12.86 4.26 15.13
N PRO A 74 13.31 3.15 14.52
CA PRO A 74 14.47 2.41 15.02
C PRO A 74 15.79 3.14 14.77
N LYS A 75 15.81 4.13 13.87
CA LYS A 75 17.01 4.89 13.52
C LYS A 75 17.11 6.19 14.32
N THR A 76 16.04 6.97 14.28
CA THR A 76 15.97 8.31 14.89
C THR A 76 15.56 8.28 16.35
N ARG A 77 15.00 7.15 16.83
CA ARG A 77 14.46 6.98 18.19
C ARG A 77 13.35 7.96 18.54
N ARG A 78 12.72 8.57 17.55
CA ARG A 78 11.56 9.45 17.74
C ARG A 78 10.29 8.63 17.83
N LYS A 79 9.31 9.13 18.60
CA LYS A 79 7.97 8.52 18.64
C LYS A 79 7.34 8.55 17.26
N ILE A 80 6.70 7.45 16.88
CA ILE A 80 5.93 7.30 15.65
C ILE A 80 4.52 6.87 15.99
N PHE A 81 3.58 7.19 15.10
CA PHE A 81 2.21 6.71 15.22
C PHE A 81 2.15 5.21 14.92
N VAL A 82 1.43 4.47 15.76
CA VAL A 82 1.14 3.05 15.53
C VAL A 82 -0.35 2.83 15.76
N GLU A 83 -1.08 2.46 14.71
CA GLU A 83 -2.48 2.09 14.87
C GLU A 83 -2.59 0.72 15.56
N LYS A 84 -3.28 0.67 16.70
CA LYS A 84 -3.49 -0.54 17.50
C LYS A 84 -4.91 -1.05 17.39
N ASP A 85 -5.86 -0.17 17.10
CA ASP A 85 -7.27 -0.51 17.01
C ASP A 85 -7.54 -1.30 15.73
N THR A 86 -8.07 -2.51 15.89
CA THR A 86 -8.34 -3.43 14.78
C THR A 86 -9.31 -2.84 13.76
N MET A 87 -10.33 -2.11 14.22
CA MET A 87 -11.32 -1.50 13.32
C MET A 87 -10.70 -0.37 12.48
N ARG A 88 -9.84 0.43 13.09
CA ARG A 88 -9.09 1.49 12.38
C ARG A 88 -8.05 0.92 11.42
N LYS A 89 -7.38 -0.18 11.77
CA LYS A 89 -6.50 -0.91 10.84
C LYS A 89 -7.28 -1.42 9.63
N GLU A 90 -8.45 -1.99 9.84
CA GLU A 90 -9.30 -2.47 8.74
C GLU A 90 -9.83 -1.31 7.89
N LYS A 91 -10.16 -0.17 8.51
CA LYS A 91 -10.49 1.08 7.79
C LYS A 91 -9.34 1.51 6.87
N GLN A 92 -8.10 1.53 7.37
CA GLN A 92 -6.93 1.84 6.56
C GLN A 92 -6.78 0.90 5.36
N LYS A 93 -6.93 -0.40 5.56
CA LYS A 93 -6.96 -1.38 4.46
C LYS A 93 -8.05 -1.09 3.45
N SER A 94 -9.26 -0.77 3.91
CA SER A 94 -10.41 -0.49 3.04
C SER A 94 -10.15 0.69 2.10
N ILE A 95 -9.41 1.72 2.55
CA ILE A 95 -9.05 2.88 1.72
C ILE A 95 -8.23 2.44 0.51
N VAL A 96 -7.27 1.54 0.72
CA VAL A 96 -6.37 1.06 -0.34
C VAL A 96 -7.15 0.23 -1.38
N VAL A 97 -8.06 -0.64 -0.94
CA VAL A 97 -8.78 -1.56 -1.84
C VAL A 97 -10.09 -1.01 -2.41
N LYS A 98 -10.60 0.11 -1.88
CA LYS A 98 -11.89 0.70 -2.29
C LYS A 98 -11.92 0.91 -3.80
N LYS A 99 -12.88 0.28 -4.49
CA LYS A 99 -13.11 0.51 -5.90
C LYS A 99 -13.71 1.91 -6.07
N GLU A 100 -13.00 2.80 -6.75
CA GLU A 100 -13.60 4.05 -7.20
C GLU A 100 -14.40 3.75 -8.47
N CYS A 101 -15.71 3.98 -8.41
CA CYS A 101 -16.55 3.92 -9.59
C CYS A 101 -16.18 5.12 -10.46
N PHE A 102 -15.42 4.90 -11.55
CA PHE A 102 -15.22 5.93 -12.56
C PHE A 102 -16.59 6.26 -13.15
N LYS A 103 -17.19 7.40 -12.77
CA LYS A 103 -18.22 8.01 -13.60
C LYS A 103 -17.52 8.45 -14.87
N SER A 104 -17.66 7.69 -15.96
CA SER A 104 -17.26 8.19 -17.27
C SER A 104 -18.06 9.46 -17.54
N GLY A 105 -17.38 10.59 -17.69
CA GLY A 105 -17.97 11.87 -18.09
C GLY A 105 -18.47 11.89 -19.54
N PHE A 106 -19.02 10.77 -20.01
CA PHE A 106 -19.77 10.66 -21.25
C PHE A 106 -21.16 10.12 -20.90
N ALA A 107 -21.96 10.98 -20.29
CA ALA A 107 -23.40 10.95 -20.44
C ALA A 107 -23.75 12.31 -21.03
N SER A 108 -24.39 12.25 -22.19
CA SER A 108 -24.75 13.33 -23.12
C SER A 108 -25.42 14.55 -22.50
#